data_AF-A0AAD7WIG4-F1
#
_entry.id   AF-A0AAD7WIG4-F1
#
_cell.length_a   1.000
_cell.length_b   1.000
_cell.length_c   1.000
_cell.angle_alpha   90.00
_cell.angle_beta   90.00
_cell.angle_gamma   90.00
#
_symmetry.space_group_name_H-M   'P 1'
#
loop_
_entity.id
_entity.type
_entity.pdbx_description
1 polymer ?
#
loop_
_entity_poly.entity_id
_entity_poly.type
_entity_poly.pdbx_seq_one_letter_code
_entity_poly.pdbx_strand_id
1 'polypeptide(L)'
;MLQGCLNLQASTAALLVQLGLENQGPEHVQLSFPLPPLQHSQLCYVPEFFAENMGDFFIFLRRFADEVLESSADSLEQVLNFITVFMGNVDRMKNPHLRAKLAEVLEAVMPHLEPVSPGVTQPVMFQRHRVFCNYLHAPHLAEALITVFVDIEFTGDPHQFEQKFNYRRPMYPILKYMWGKDSYRQSIKHLADDAAENLEAMNPPLFLRYLNLLMNDAIFLLDEAIQYLSKIKLLQLERDRGEWEGLAPDARREKESSLQMFGQLGRFHNIMSNETIGTLAFLTSEIKGLFVHPFLAERIISMLNYFLQHLVGPKMGALKVKDFSEFDFKPQQLVSDICTIYLHLGDEANFCATVPKDGRSYSPILFSQTVRVLKRINKPGDMIVSFGLLADKIKSLADLQQQEEETYSDAPDEFLDPIMSTLMLDPVLLPSSHVTVDRTTIARHLLSDQTDPFNRSPLTMDQIRPNEELKQQILQWLAERKQERLHMGPSG
;
A
#
# COMPACT_ATOMS: atom_id res chain seq x y z
N MET A 1 -0.77 11.72 40.08
CA MET A 1 0.46 11.02 39.64
C MET A 1 0.57 11.02 38.12
N LEU A 2 -0.39 10.42 37.38
CA LEU A 2 -0.35 10.35 35.91
C LEU A 2 -0.18 11.71 35.21
N GLN A 3 -0.86 12.76 35.68
CA GLN A 3 -0.66 14.11 35.13
C GLN A 3 0.79 14.63 35.28
N GLY A 4 1.44 14.31 36.41
CA GLY A 4 2.84 14.68 36.62
C GLY A 4 3.77 13.91 35.68
N CYS A 5 3.49 12.62 35.44
CA CYS A 5 4.21 11.83 34.45
C CYS A 5 3.99 12.36 33.02
N LEU A 6 2.76 12.74 32.67
CA LEU A 6 2.47 13.34 31.36
C LEU A 6 3.23 14.64 31.15
N ASN A 7 3.23 15.53 32.14
CA ASN A 7 3.98 16.78 32.07
C ASN A 7 5.49 16.51 31.91
N LEU A 8 6.04 15.54 32.66
CA LEU A 8 7.44 15.13 32.52
C LEU A 8 7.76 14.62 31.11
N GLN A 9 6.91 13.76 30.54
CA GLN A 9 7.10 13.23 29.19
C GLN A 9 6.96 14.33 28.13
N ALA A 10 5.99 15.23 28.27
CA ALA A 10 5.84 16.37 27.36
C ALA A 10 7.03 17.34 27.42
N SER A 11 7.57 17.61 28.62
CA SER A 11 8.80 18.40 28.78
C SER A 11 10.01 17.68 28.19
N THR A 12 10.08 16.35 28.32
CA THR A 12 11.13 15.54 27.68
C THR A 12 11.03 15.64 26.15
N ALA A 13 9.81 15.52 25.59
CA ALA A 13 9.55 15.71 24.16
C ALA A 13 10.04 17.08 23.67
N ALA A 14 9.67 18.15 24.38
CA ALA A 14 10.09 19.51 24.06
C ALA A 14 11.62 19.67 24.11
N LEU A 15 12.28 19.15 25.16
CA LEU A 15 13.75 19.19 25.28
C LEU A 15 14.42 18.44 24.12
N LEU A 16 13.95 17.24 23.78
CA LEU A 16 14.49 16.45 22.67
C LEU A 16 14.33 17.19 21.33
N VAL A 17 13.19 17.85 21.11
CA VAL A 17 12.97 18.71 19.94
C VAL A 17 13.99 19.85 19.91
N GLN A 18 14.23 20.55 21.02
CA GLN A 18 15.23 21.63 21.09
C GLN A 18 16.65 21.13 20.78
N LEU A 19 17.04 19.96 21.30
CA LEU A 19 18.32 19.33 20.97
C LEU A 19 18.39 18.91 19.49
N GLY A 20 17.26 18.47 18.93
CA GLY A 20 17.11 18.26 17.50
C GLY A 20 17.35 19.55 16.71
N LEU A 21 16.78 20.67 17.14
CA LEU A 21 16.98 21.96 16.46
C LEU A 21 18.37 22.58 16.65
N GLU A 22 19.31 21.86 17.28
CA GLU A 22 20.64 22.35 17.65
C GLU A 22 20.61 23.59 18.54
N ASN A 23 19.55 23.76 19.33
CA ASN A 23 19.47 24.88 20.24
C ASN A 23 20.54 24.77 21.34
N GLN A 24 21.46 25.74 21.38
CA GLN A 24 22.48 25.87 22.43
C GLN A 24 22.16 26.99 23.44
N GLY A 25 21.10 27.76 23.18
CA GLY A 25 20.68 28.89 24.00
C GLY A 25 19.71 28.49 25.12
N PRO A 26 19.52 29.38 26.11
CA PRO A 26 18.55 29.16 27.18
C PRO A 26 17.09 29.41 26.74
N GLU A 27 16.89 30.10 25.62
CA GLU A 27 15.57 30.43 25.08
C GLU A 27 15.08 29.36 24.11
N HIS A 28 13.77 29.10 24.11
CA HIS A 28 13.17 28.10 23.25
C HIS A 28 13.13 28.57 21.79
N VAL A 29 13.72 27.79 20.88
CA VAL A 29 13.66 28.04 19.45
C VAL A 29 12.34 27.51 18.90
N GLN A 30 11.63 28.33 18.12
CA GLN A 30 10.40 27.91 17.47
C GLN A 30 10.69 26.82 16.42
N LEU A 31 9.90 25.74 16.42
CA LEU A 31 10.00 24.69 15.42
C LEU A 31 9.63 25.25 14.04
N SER A 32 10.53 25.08 13.07
CA SER A 32 10.33 25.46 11.68
C SER A 32 10.99 24.43 10.75
N PHE A 33 10.48 24.33 9.53
CA PHE A 33 11.01 23.43 8.50
C PHE A 33 11.52 24.23 7.29
N PRO A 34 12.55 23.76 6.57
CA PRO A 34 13.30 22.51 6.80
C PRO A 34 14.11 22.55 8.11
N LEU A 35 14.33 21.38 8.71
CA LEU A 35 15.09 21.26 9.95
C LEU A 35 16.57 21.60 9.69
N PRO A 36 17.28 22.22 10.66
CA PRO A 36 18.70 22.47 10.51
C PRO A 36 19.48 21.14 10.40
N PRO A 37 20.58 21.10 9.64
CA PRO A 37 21.45 19.93 9.59
C PRO A 37 22.08 19.69 10.97
N LEU A 38 22.32 18.43 11.33
CA LEU A 38 23.00 18.09 12.57
C LEU A 38 24.52 18.26 12.43
N GLN A 39 25.09 19.28 13.07
CA GLN A 39 26.53 19.56 13.18
C GLN A 39 26.96 19.51 14.65
N HIS A 40 27.59 18.41 15.07
CA HIS A 40 28.08 18.22 16.45
C HIS A 40 26.98 18.38 17.53
N SER A 41 25.75 17.97 17.23
CA SER A 41 24.61 18.10 18.14
C SER A 41 24.77 17.30 19.44
N GLN A 42 24.37 17.93 20.55
CA GLN A 42 24.25 17.29 21.86
C GLN A 42 23.27 16.10 21.87
N LEU A 43 22.36 16.03 20.90
CA LEU A 43 21.42 14.93 20.72
C LEU A 43 22.13 13.56 20.63
N CYS A 44 23.34 13.49 20.05
CA CYS A 44 24.09 12.24 19.94
C CYS A 44 24.53 11.62 21.28
N TYR A 45 24.50 12.40 22.36
CA TYR A 45 24.80 11.93 23.71
C TYR A 45 23.55 11.56 24.50
N VAL A 46 22.36 11.78 23.95
CA VAL A 46 21.10 11.50 24.64
C VAL A 46 20.76 10.02 24.49
N PRO A 47 20.56 9.29 25.61
CA PRO A 47 20.16 7.90 25.56
C PRO A 47 18.78 7.69 24.92
N GLU A 48 18.65 6.66 24.10
CA GLU A 48 17.41 6.32 23.40
C GLU A 48 16.23 5.98 24.33
N PHE A 49 16.50 5.54 25.57
CA PHE A 49 15.46 5.18 26.53
C PHE A 49 14.52 6.36 26.87
N PHE A 50 14.94 7.61 26.68
CA PHE A 50 14.06 8.76 26.88
C PHE A 50 12.91 8.76 25.87
N ALA A 51 13.22 8.45 24.60
CA ALA A 51 12.19 8.29 23.56
C ALA A 51 11.37 7.02 23.79
N GLU A 52 12.02 5.93 24.18
CA GLU A 52 11.36 4.64 24.44
C GLU A 52 10.32 4.74 25.57
N ASN A 53 10.73 5.27 26.74
CA ASN A 53 9.89 5.44 27.92
C ASN A 53 8.70 6.38 27.65
N MET A 54 8.94 7.45 26.91
CA MET A 54 7.87 8.34 26.48
C MET A 54 6.86 7.58 25.62
N GLY A 55 7.34 6.79 24.65
CA GLY A 55 6.45 6.00 23.80
C GLY A 55 5.63 4.98 24.59
N ASP A 56 6.26 4.23 25.49
CA ASP A 56 5.55 3.26 26.35
C ASP A 56 4.51 3.94 27.23
N PHE A 57 4.80 5.14 27.74
CA PHE A 57 3.88 5.89 28.56
C PHE A 57 2.62 6.31 27.79
N PHE A 58 2.75 6.84 26.57
CA PHE A 58 1.59 7.24 25.77
C PHE A 58 0.74 6.04 25.31
N ILE A 59 1.40 4.93 24.94
CA ILE A 59 0.71 3.67 24.63
C ILE A 59 -0.03 3.13 25.86
N PHE A 60 0.59 3.21 27.03
CA PHE A 60 -0.05 2.87 28.31
C PHE A 60 -1.27 3.76 28.58
N LEU A 61 -1.15 5.09 28.41
CA LEU A 61 -2.28 6.00 28.61
C LEU A 61 -3.46 5.64 27.72
N ARG A 62 -3.23 5.36 26.43
CA ARG A 62 -4.30 4.93 25.51
C ARG A 62 -5.04 3.68 26.00
N ARG A 63 -4.31 2.71 26.58
CA ARG A 63 -4.89 1.44 27.03
C ARG A 63 -5.59 1.52 28.39
N PHE A 64 -5.10 2.35 29.30
CA PHE A 64 -5.49 2.28 30.72
C PHE A 64 -5.99 3.60 31.32
N ALA A 65 -5.80 4.73 30.63
CA ALA A 65 -6.12 6.07 31.15
C ALA A 65 -6.36 7.08 30.00
N ASP A 66 -7.20 6.73 29.03
CA ASP A 66 -7.43 7.53 27.81
C ASP A 66 -7.97 8.94 28.13
N GLU A 67 -8.71 9.10 29.24
CA GLU A 67 -9.19 10.41 29.70
C GLU A 67 -8.06 11.41 30.03
N VAL A 68 -6.87 10.93 30.38
CA VAL A 68 -5.72 11.79 30.69
C VAL A 68 -5.23 12.51 29.44
N LEU A 69 -5.22 11.84 28.29
CA LEU A 69 -4.85 12.43 27.00
C LEU A 69 -5.80 13.57 26.61
N GLU A 70 -7.08 13.40 26.90
CA GLU A 70 -8.10 14.38 26.57
C GLU A 70 -7.98 15.67 27.39
N SER A 71 -7.49 15.59 28.62
CA SER A 71 -7.38 16.76 29.52
C SER A 71 -6.17 17.68 29.27
N SER A 72 -5.26 17.33 28.36
CA SER A 72 -3.91 17.93 28.30
C SER A 72 -3.47 18.35 26.89
N ALA A 73 -4.15 19.35 26.32
CA ALA A 73 -3.90 19.81 24.95
C ALA A 73 -2.47 20.30 24.69
N ASP A 74 -1.91 21.13 25.57
CA ASP A 74 -0.56 21.70 25.38
C ASP A 74 0.54 20.62 25.41
N SER A 75 0.34 19.58 26.23
CA SER A 75 1.24 18.43 26.29
C SER A 75 1.22 17.63 24.99
N LEU A 76 0.05 17.48 24.36
CA LEU A 76 -0.09 16.76 23.09
C LEU A 76 0.66 17.45 21.95
N GLU A 77 0.64 18.79 21.89
CA GLU A 77 1.36 19.51 20.83
C GLU A 77 2.87 19.25 20.89
N GLN A 78 3.46 19.20 22.09
CA GLN A 78 4.88 18.86 22.26
C GLN A 78 5.22 17.44 21.79
N VAL A 79 4.28 16.51 22.01
CA VAL A 79 4.41 15.12 21.54
C VAL A 79 4.32 15.06 20.02
N LEU A 80 3.40 15.81 19.39
CA LEU A 80 3.32 15.89 17.93
C LEU A 80 4.58 16.50 17.31
N ASN A 81 5.12 17.57 17.91
CA ASN A 81 6.39 18.16 17.50
C ASN A 81 7.52 17.12 17.53
N PHE A 82 7.62 16.37 18.63
CA PHE A 82 8.59 15.29 18.75
C PHE A 82 8.41 14.21 17.69
N ILE A 83 7.19 13.68 17.51
CA ILE A 83 6.93 12.66 16.48
C ILE A 83 7.30 13.20 15.09
N THR A 84 6.92 14.43 14.77
CA THR A 84 7.20 15.07 13.47
C THR A 84 8.69 15.19 13.19
N VAL A 85 9.49 15.55 14.20
CA VAL A 85 10.95 15.76 14.07
C VAL A 85 11.71 14.44 13.96
N PHE A 86 11.30 13.40 14.68
CA PHE A 86 12.11 12.19 14.85
C PHE A 86 11.63 10.98 14.02
N MET A 87 10.32 10.82 13.79
CA MET A 87 9.75 9.60 13.18
C MET A 87 10.30 9.32 11.78
N GLY A 88 10.35 10.34 10.93
CA GLY A 88 10.83 10.23 9.56
C GLY A 88 12.32 10.56 9.37
N ASN A 89 13.10 10.77 10.44
CA ASN A 89 14.44 11.34 10.31
C ASN A 89 15.53 10.43 10.92
N VAL A 90 16.27 9.74 10.05
CA VAL A 90 17.35 8.80 10.42
C VAL A 90 18.56 9.50 11.07
N ASP A 91 18.84 10.76 10.70
CA ASP A 91 19.95 11.52 11.30
C ASP A 91 19.66 11.84 12.77
N ARG A 92 18.37 12.05 13.11
CA ARG A 92 17.89 12.40 14.45
C ARG A 92 17.61 11.19 15.33
N MET A 93 17.16 10.10 14.73
CA MET A 93 16.92 8.84 15.42
C MET A 93 17.35 7.67 14.53
N LYS A 94 18.57 7.16 14.78
CA LYS A 94 19.15 6.08 13.97
C LYS A 94 18.38 4.78 14.11
N ASN A 95 17.87 4.47 15.31
CA ASN A 95 17.16 3.23 15.59
C ASN A 95 15.81 3.17 14.84
N PRO A 96 15.67 2.29 13.83
CA PRO A 96 14.45 2.20 13.03
C PRO A 96 13.26 1.65 13.83
N HIS A 97 13.50 0.80 14.84
CA HIS A 97 12.44 0.25 15.67
C HIS A 97 11.81 1.31 16.57
N LEU A 98 12.61 2.25 17.08
CA LEU A 98 12.09 3.38 17.84
C LEU A 98 11.33 4.36 16.95
N ARG A 99 11.86 4.66 15.75
CA ARG A 99 11.11 5.47 14.76
C ARG A 99 9.77 4.84 14.42
N ALA A 100 9.73 3.53 14.20
CA ALA A 100 8.50 2.78 13.96
C ALA A 100 7.55 2.81 15.16
N LYS A 101 8.07 2.70 16.40
CA LYS A 101 7.29 2.85 17.64
C LYS A 101 6.62 4.23 17.72
N LEU A 102 7.21 5.29 17.16
CA LEU A 102 6.57 6.61 17.13
C LEU A 102 5.29 6.64 16.29
N ALA A 103 5.13 5.75 15.31
CA ALA A 103 3.85 5.58 14.62
C ALA A 103 2.80 4.95 15.55
N GLU A 104 3.17 4.00 16.41
CA GLU A 104 2.26 3.46 17.44
C GLU A 104 1.89 4.54 18.48
N VAL A 105 2.85 5.40 18.86
CA VAL A 105 2.57 6.55 19.74
C VAL A 105 1.61 7.54 19.06
N LEU A 106 1.81 7.83 17.77
CA LEU A 106 0.93 8.70 17.00
C LEU A 106 -0.49 8.12 16.92
N GLU A 107 -0.62 6.81 16.72
CA GLU A 107 -1.90 6.10 16.76
C GLU A 107 -2.54 6.20 18.15
N ALA A 108 -1.75 6.04 19.22
CA ALA A 108 -2.25 6.12 20.59
C ALA A 108 -2.80 7.50 20.98
N VAL A 109 -2.23 8.58 20.43
CA VAL A 109 -2.61 9.96 20.78
C VAL A 109 -3.58 10.62 19.79
N MET A 110 -3.81 10.02 18.61
CA MET A 110 -4.76 10.57 17.63
C MET A 110 -6.23 10.42 18.06
N PRO A 111 -7.14 11.26 17.54
CA PRO A 111 -8.56 11.06 17.74
C PRO A 111 -9.02 9.80 16.99
N HIS A 112 -9.53 8.80 17.71
CA HIS A 112 -10.06 7.60 17.09
C HIS A 112 -11.51 7.80 16.63
N LEU A 113 -11.77 7.55 15.35
CA LEU A 113 -13.11 7.53 14.78
C LEU A 113 -13.71 6.14 15.03
N GLU A 114 -14.26 5.91 16.22
CA GLU A 114 -14.98 4.65 16.48
C GLU A 114 -16.39 4.72 15.85
N PRO A 115 -16.81 3.69 15.09
CA PRO A 115 -18.17 3.63 14.58
C PRO A 115 -19.16 3.61 15.76
N VAL A 116 -20.18 4.45 15.66
CA VAL A 116 -21.22 4.59 16.69
C VAL A 116 -21.94 3.26 16.85
N SER A 117 -21.65 2.54 17.93
CA SER A 117 -22.49 1.42 18.36
C SER A 117 -23.72 1.99 19.08
N PRO A 118 -24.95 1.60 18.71
CA PRO A 118 -26.15 2.11 19.35
C PRO A 118 -26.11 1.85 20.86
N GLY A 119 -26.20 2.91 21.67
CA GLY A 119 -26.30 2.81 23.14
C GLY A 119 -25.00 2.98 23.93
N VAL A 120 -23.84 3.18 23.28
CA VAL A 120 -22.57 3.48 23.97
C VAL A 120 -22.32 4.98 23.98
N THR A 121 -22.11 5.57 25.17
CA THR A 121 -21.70 6.98 25.30
C THR A 121 -20.24 7.08 24.88
N GLN A 122 -19.97 7.73 23.74
CA GLN A 122 -18.60 7.91 23.29
C GLN A 122 -17.87 8.98 24.12
N PRO A 123 -16.59 8.76 24.46
CA PRO A 123 -15.78 9.82 25.03
C PRO A 123 -15.64 10.95 24.01
N VAL A 124 -15.97 12.17 24.43
CA VAL A 124 -15.84 13.37 23.59
C VAL A 124 -14.35 13.69 23.46
N MET A 125 -13.76 13.44 22.29
CA MET A 125 -12.33 13.69 22.01
C MET A 125 -12.07 15.12 21.46
N PHE A 126 -12.70 16.13 22.05
CA PHE A 126 -12.70 17.50 21.52
C PHE A 126 -11.31 18.15 21.51
N GLN A 127 -10.54 18.00 22.59
CA GLN A 127 -9.20 18.58 22.74
C GLN A 127 -8.21 17.93 21.79
N ARG A 128 -8.18 16.59 21.72
CA ARG A 128 -7.36 15.87 20.73
C ARG A 128 -7.72 16.28 19.31
N HIS A 129 -9.00 16.36 18.98
CA HIS A 129 -9.45 16.80 17.66
C HIS A 129 -8.97 18.22 17.34
N ARG A 130 -9.09 19.14 18.30
CA ARG A 130 -8.62 20.53 18.14
C ARG A 130 -7.12 20.59 17.88
N VAL A 131 -6.32 19.86 18.66
CA VAL A 131 -4.86 19.85 18.52
C VAL A 131 -4.46 19.32 17.14
N PHE A 132 -4.99 18.18 16.71
CA PHE A 132 -4.65 17.60 15.41
C PHE A 132 -5.13 18.47 14.22
N CYS A 133 -6.34 19.02 14.28
CA CYS A 133 -6.86 19.85 13.20
C CYS A 133 -6.11 21.19 13.05
N ASN A 134 -5.60 21.73 14.16
CA ASN A 134 -4.88 23.01 14.19
C ASN A 134 -3.35 22.84 14.26
N TYR A 135 -2.83 21.62 14.12
CA TYR A 135 -1.41 21.37 14.25
C TYR A 135 -0.64 22.03 13.11
N LEU A 136 0.23 22.99 13.44
CA LEU A 136 0.93 23.85 12.48
C LEU A 136 1.77 23.05 11.48
N HIS A 137 2.39 21.96 11.94
CA HIS A 137 3.29 21.13 11.12
C HIS A 137 2.63 19.86 10.60
N ALA A 138 1.29 19.85 10.47
CA ALA A 138 0.53 18.74 9.91
C ALA A 138 1.08 18.18 8.58
N PRO A 139 1.51 19.02 7.60
CA PRO A 139 2.12 18.51 6.37
C PRO A 139 3.37 17.63 6.64
N HIS A 140 4.30 18.13 7.45
CA HIS A 140 5.54 17.42 7.79
C HIS A 140 5.28 16.15 8.61
N LEU A 141 4.20 16.10 9.39
CA LEU A 141 3.82 14.90 10.13
C LEU A 141 3.28 13.81 9.19
N ALA A 142 2.53 14.19 8.15
CA ALA A 142 2.11 13.24 7.10
C ALA A 142 3.31 12.71 6.30
N GLU A 143 4.24 13.60 5.91
CA GLU A 143 5.47 13.20 5.24
C GLU A 143 6.30 12.25 6.11
N ALA A 144 6.52 12.58 7.39
CA ALA A 144 7.27 11.74 8.31
C ALA A 144 6.66 10.33 8.45
N LEU A 145 5.32 10.20 8.40
CA LEU A 145 4.63 8.92 8.47
C LEU A 145 4.90 8.07 7.21
N ILE A 146 4.87 8.70 6.03
CA ILE A 146 5.19 8.04 4.77
C ILE A 146 6.68 7.66 4.73
N THR A 147 7.56 8.53 5.19
CA THR A 147 9.01 8.24 5.30
C THR A 147 9.28 7.03 6.18
N VAL A 148 8.72 6.98 7.39
CA VAL A 148 8.94 5.81 8.25
C VAL A 148 8.31 4.54 7.68
N PHE A 149 7.17 4.61 6.97
CA PHE A 149 6.59 3.45 6.28
C PHE A 149 7.55 2.83 5.27
N VAL A 150 8.29 3.68 4.55
CA VAL A 150 9.28 3.27 3.56
C VAL A 150 10.57 2.78 4.22
N ASP A 151 11.04 3.44 5.26
CA ASP A 151 12.31 3.14 5.93
C ASP A 151 12.31 1.82 6.73
N ILE A 152 11.15 1.36 7.19
CA ILE A 152 11.01 0.08 7.92
C ILE A 152 11.00 -1.15 7.00
N GLU A 153 11.26 -0.97 5.70
CA GLU A 153 11.50 -2.09 4.80
C GLU A 153 12.87 -2.70 5.12
N PHE A 154 12.91 -3.63 6.07
CA PHE A 154 14.13 -4.35 6.46
C PHE A 154 14.50 -5.36 5.39
N THR A 155 15.50 -5.05 4.55
CA THR A 155 16.04 -6.00 3.58
C THR A 155 17.11 -6.87 4.23
N GLY A 156 16.86 -8.17 4.46
CA GLY A 156 17.93 -9.15 4.70
C GLY A 156 17.65 -10.35 5.62
N ASP A 157 16.76 -10.24 6.62
CA ASP A 157 16.45 -11.34 7.55
C ASP A 157 14.99 -11.80 7.43
N PRO A 158 14.73 -13.09 7.08
CA PRO A 158 13.38 -13.65 7.05
C PRO A 158 12.59 -13.48 8.35
N HIS A 159 13.24 -13.48 9.52
CA HIS A 159 12.56 -13.27 10.81
C HIS A 159 12.09 -11.84 11.01
N GLN A 160 12.69 -10.87 10.30
CA GLN A 160 12.31 -9.45 10.35
C GLN A 160 11.30 -9.08 9.25
N PHE A 161 11.15 -9.93 8.23
CA PHE A 161 10.24 -9.66 7.11
C PHE A 161 8.80 -9.42 7.58
N GLU A 162 8.26 -10.28 8.44
CA GLU A 162 6.89 -10.09 8.95
C GLU A 162 6.79 -8.99 10.02
N GLN A 163 7.90 -8.65 10.68
CA GLN A 163 7.92 -7.63 11.72
C GLN A 163 7.50 -6.25 11.18
N LYS A 164 7.82 -5.95 9.91
CA LYS A 164 7.42 -4.70 9.26
C LYS A 164 5.90 -4.49 9.26
N PHE A 165 5.12 -5.56 9.13
CA PHE A 165 3.66 -5.47 9.14
C PHE A 165 3.12 -5.04 10.50
N ASN A 166 3.76 -5.47 11.60
CA ASN A 166 3.41 -4.99 12.94
C ASN A 166 3.67 -3.49 13.09
N TYR A 167 4.75 -2.98 12.50
CA TYR A 167 5.06 -1.55 12.48
C TYR A 167 4.13 -0.74 11.57
N ARG A 168 3.71 -1.31 10.42
CA ARG A 168 2.76 -0.66 9.49
C ARG A 168 1.33 -0.63 10.01
N ARG A 169 0.93 -1.61 10.84
CA ARG A 169 -0.42 -1.73 11.39
C ARG A 169 -0.97 -0.42 11.99
N PRO A 170 -0.27 0.30 12.90
CA PRO A 170 -0.76 1.58 13.41
C PRO A 170 -0.82 2.70 12.37
N MET A 171 -0.09 2.59 11.25
CA MET A 171 -0.01 3.64 10.23
C MET A 171 -1.30 3.74 9.39
N TYR A 172 -2.01 2.64 9.13
CA TYR A 172 -3.24 2.66 8.34
C TYR A 172 -4.38 3.51 8.93
N PRO A 173 -4.76 3.38 10.21
CA PRO A 173 -5.77 4.27 10.80
C PRO A 173 -5.31 5.73 10.83
N ILE A 174 -4.01 6.00 11.03
CA ILE A 174 -3.45 7.35 10.97
C ILE A 174 -3.59 7.92 9.55
N LEU A 175 -3.18 7.18 8.52
CA LEU A 175 -3.29 7.59 7.12
C LEU A 175 -4.75 7.87 6.75
N LYS A 176 -5.69 7.02 7.18
CA LYS A 176 -7.12 7.23 6.97
C LYS A 176 -7.62 8.52 7.64
N TYR A 177 -7.19 8.78 8.88
CA TYR A 177 -7.53 10.03 9.57
C TYR A 177 -6.95 11.25 8.87
N MET A 178 -5.66 11.22 8.53
CA MET A 178 -4.95 12.27 7.82
C MET A 178 -5.59 12.56 6.46
N TRP A 179 -6.00 11.54 5.73
CA TRP A 179 -6.71 11.71 4.45
C TRP A 179 -8.03 12.48 4.60
N GLY A 180 -8.71 12.32 5.74
CA GLY A 180 -9.94 13.07 6.06
C GLY A 180 -9.71 14.54 6.48
N LYS A 181 -8.47 15.03 6.48
CA LYS A 181 -8.10 16.37 6.95
C LYS A 181 -7.25 17.11 5.91
N ASP A 182 -7.70 18.29 5.51
CA ASP A 182 -7.10 19.04 4.39
C ASP A 182 -5.59 19.30 4.54
N SER A 183 -5.14 19.74 5.72
CA SER A 183 -3.73 20.08 5.97
C SER A 183 -2.79 18.89 5.75
N TYR A 184 -3.21 17.69 6.11
CA TYR A 184 -2.44 16.46 5.91
C TYR A 184 -2.61 15.92 4.49
N ARG A 185 -3.87 15.85 4.01
CA ARG A 185 -4.19 15.34 2.67
C ARG A 185 -3.45 16.10 1.57
N GLN A 186 -3.37 17.42 1.65
CA GLN A 186 -2.66 18.21 0.63
C GLN A 186 -1.16 17.92 0.62
N SER A 187 -0.55 17.62 1.78
CA SER A 187 0.85 17.20 1.84
C SER A 187 1.06 15.84 1.15
N ILE A 188 0.17 14.88 1.37
CA ILE A 188 0.22 13.57 0.71
C ILE A 188 0.06 13.72 -0.80
N LYS A 189 -0.86 14.61 -1.24
CA LYS A 189 -1.03 14.92 -2.67
C LYS A 189 0.19 15.59 -3.27
N HIS A 190 0.81 16.54 -2.58
CA HIS A 190 2.05 17.17 -3.04
C HIS A 190 3.19 16.14 -3.23
N LEU A 191 3.33 15.18 -2.31
CA LEU A 191 4.30 14.08 -2.46
C LEU A 191 3.96 13.18 -3.67
N ALA A 192 2.67 13.01 -3.98
CA ALA A 192 2.23 12.25 -5.14
C ALA A 192 2.45 13.01 -6.46
N ASP A 193 2.24 14.32 -6.48
CA ASP A 193 2.48 15.18 -7.63
C ASP A 193 3.99 15.22 -7.95
N ASP A 194 4.84 15.43 -6.93
CA ASP A 194 6.31 15.32 -7.06
C ASP A 194 6.73 13.95 -7.61
N ALA A 195 6.12 12.87 -7.13
CA ALA A 195 6.39 11.53 -7.62
C ALA A 195 5.98 11.33 -9.08
N ALA A 196 4.89 11.97 -9.53
CA ALA A 196 4.43 11.89 -10.92
C ALA A 196 5.36 12.65 -11.87
N GLU A 197 5.91 13.78 -11.43
CA GLU A 197 6.88 14.57 -12.20
C GLU A 197 8.26 13.88 -12.28
N ASN A 198 8.60 13.04 -11.30
CA ASN A 198 9.94 12.46 -11.13
C ASN A 198 9.98 10.92 -11.19
N LEU A 199 9.08 10.29 -11.96
CA LEU A 199 8.96 8.83 -12.06
C LEU A 199 10.26 8.11 -12.48
N GLU A 200 11.07 8.75 -13.32
CA GLU A 200 12.33 8.19 -13.85
C GLU A 200 13.59 8.73 -13.15
N ALA A 201 13.44 9.42 -12.01
CA ALA A 201 14.57 9.94 -11.26
C ALA A 201 15.48 8.79 -10.78
N MET A 202 16.80 9.05 -10.75
CA MET A 202 17.82 8.09 -10.28
C MET A 202 17.47 7.53 -8.89
N ASN A 203 16.99 8.40 -8.00
CA ASN A 203 16.42 8.02 -6.71
C ASN A 203 14.90 8.14 -6.81
N PRO A 204 14.14 7.03 -6.74
CA PRO A 204 12.70 7.07 -6.82
C PRO A 204 12.10 7.98 -5.73
N PRO A 205 11.15 8.87 -6.08
CA PRO A 205 10.49 9.78 -5.14
C PRO A 205 9.85 9.02 -3.98
N LEU A 206 9.76 9.69 -2.81
CA LEU A 206 9.26 9.07 -1.58
C LEU A 206 7.89 8.41 -1.77
N PHE A 207 6.95 9.11 -2.39
CA PHE A 207 5.59 8.59 -2.57
C PHE A 207 5.55 7.41 -3.55
N LEU A 208 6.41 7.41 -4.57
CA LEU A 208 6.52 6.29 -5.51
C LEU A 208 7.01 5.02 -4.81
N ARG A 209 8.03 5.16 -3.94
CA ARG A 209 8.53 4.07 -3.09
C ARG A 209 7.43 3.58 -2.14
N TYR A 210 6.70 4.50 -1.52
CA TYR A 210 5.56 4.18 -0.65
C TYR A 210 4.49 3.37 -1.38
N LEU A 211 4.01 3.82 -2.54
CA LEU A 211 3.01 3.09 -3.33
C LEU A 211 3.50 1.71 -3.77
N ASN A 212 4.77 1.61 -4.19
CA ASN A 212 5.41 0.34 -4.54
C ASN A 212 5.35 -0.66 -3.38
N LEU A 213 5.76 -0.23 -2.18
CA LEU A 213 5.73 -1.07 -0.98
C LEU A 213 4.30 -1.41 -0.55
N LEU A 214 3.38 -0.45 -0.62
CA LEU A 214 1.96 -0.67 -0.30
C LEU A 214 1.31 -1.73 -1.20
N MET A 215 1.61 -1.72 -2.50
CA MET A 215 1.14 -2.75 -3.43
C MET A 215 1.81 -4.11 -3.16
N ASN A 216 3.11 -4.14 -2.87
CA ASN A 216 3.81 -5.38 -2.52
C ASN A 216 3.21 -6.01 -1.25
N ASP A 217 2.92 -5.19 -0.25
CA ASP A 217 2.24 -5.60 0.97
C ASP A 217 0.85 -6.15 0.67
N ALA A 218 0.05 -5.46 -0.15
CA ALA A 218 -1.28 -5.92 -0.52
C ALA A 218 -1.22 -7.32 -1.18
N ILE A 219 -0.31 -7.49 -2.16
CA ILE A 219 -0.05 -8.76 -2.85
C ILE A 219 0.28 -9.87 -1.85
N PHE A 220 1.30 -9.66 -1.03
CA PHE A 220 1.75 -10.65 -0.06
C PHE A 220 0.68 -10.99 0.97
N LEU A 221 0.12 -9.98 1.63
CA LEU A 221 -0.78 -10.17 2.77
C LEU A 221 -2.05 -10.91 2.37
N LEU A 222 -2.65 -10.54 1.23
CA LEU A 222 -3.89 -11.17 0.81
C LEU A 222 -3.65 -12.58 0.24
N ASP A 223 -2.50 -12.83 -0.40
CA ASP A 223 -2.15 -14.19 -0.83
C ASP A 223 -1.96 -15.14 0.36
N GLU A 224 -1.22 -14.71 1.38
CA GLU A 224 -1.06 -15.45 2.63
C GLU A 224 -2.41 -15.65 3.34
N ALA A 225 -3.26 -14.62 3.41
CA ALA A 225 -4.61 -14.74 3.97
C ALA A 225 -5.44 -15.83 3.26
N ILE A 226 -5.42 -15.86 1.92
CA ILE A 226 -6.09 -16.86 1.08
C ILE A 226 -5.56 -18.27 1.39
N GLN A 227 -4.24 -18.42 1.50
CA GLN A 227 -3.60 -19.70 1.81
C GLN A 227 -3.97 -20.19 3.22
N TYR A 228 -3.92 -19.31 4.23
CA TYR A 228 -4.31 -19.67 5.61
C TYR A 228 -5.78 -20.04 5.72
N LEU A 229 -6.70 -19.26 5.11
CA LEU A 229 -8.13 -19.60 5.09
C LEU A 229 -8.41 -20.95 4.45
N SER A 230 -7.69 -21.29 3.38
CA SER A 230 -7.79 -22.60 2.73
C SER A 230 -7.33 -23.73 3.65
N LYS A 231 -6.18 -23.57 4.34
CA LYS A 231 -5.66 -24.53 5.32
C LYS A 231 -6.61 -24.70 6.51
N ILE A 232 -7.13 -23.60 7.07
CA ILE A 232 -8.11 -23.59 8.16
C ILE A 232 -9.36 -24.37 7.75
N LYS A 233 -9.90 -24.10 6.55
CA LYS A 233 -11.10 -24.78 6.07
C LYS A 233 -10.89 -26.29 5.97
N LEU A 234 -9.74 -26.74 5.45
CA LEU A 234 -9.42 -28.16 5.37
C LEU A 234 -9.38 -28.80 6.76
N LEU A 235 -8.65 -28.20 7.72
CA LEU A 235 -8.60 -28.70 9.10
C LEU A 235 -9.98 -28.71 9.78
N GLN A 236 -10.82 -27.70 9.54
CA GLN A 236 -12.19 -27.67 10.06
C GLN A 236 -13.03 -28.81 9.48
N LEU A 237 -12.88 -29.14 8.19
CA LEU A 237 -13.59 -30.26 7.56
C LEU A 237 -13.11 -31.63 8.06
N GLU A 238 -11.80 -31.83 8.21
CA GLU A 238 -11.23 -33.06 8.78
C GLU A 238 -11.79 -33.30 10.19
N ARG A 239 -11.77 -32.25 11.03
CA ARG A 239 -12.31 -32.30 12.40
C ARG A 239 -13.79 -32.66 12.40
N ASP A 240 -14.59 -32.03 11.54
CA ASP A 240 -16.05 -32.25 11.48
C ASP A 240 -16.44 -33.64 10.96
N ARG A 241 -15.61 -34.25 10.12
CA ARG A 241 -15.80 -35.62 9.63
C ARG A 241 -15.40 -36.68 10.65
N GLY A 242 -14.93 -36.27 11.84
CA GLY A 242 -14.44 -37.18 12.87
C GLY A 242 -13.08 -37.79 12.56
N GLU A 243 -12.35 -37.29 11.55
CA GLU A 243 -11.04 -37.86 11.15
C GLU A 243 -10.00 -37.75 12.27
N TRP A 244 -10.20 -36.81 13.20
CA TRP A 244 -9.30 -36.60 14.34
C TRP A 244 -9.56 -37.57 15.51
N GLU A 245 -10.72 -38.22 15.57
CA GLU A 245 -11.10 -39.10 16.69
C GLU A 245 -10.30 -40.40 16.72
N GLY A 246 -9.86 -40.87 15.55
CA GLY A 246 -9.01 -42.05 15.40
C GLY A 246 -7.50 -41.78 15.50
N LEU A 247 -7.08 -40.52 15.65
CA LEU A 247 -5.67 -40.16 15.73
C LEU A 247 -5.08 -40.44 17.11
N ALA A 248 -3.77 -40.73 17.16
CA ALA A 248 -3.03 -40.76 18.40
C ALA A 248 -3.09 -39.40 19.12
N PRO A 249 -3.04 -39.36 20.46
CA PRO A 249 -3.17 -38.11 21.23
C PRO A 249 -2.19 -37.00 20.82
N ASP A 250 -0.97 -37.35 20.40
CA ASP A 250 0.04 -36.37 19.97
C ASP A 250 -0.31 -35.76 18.60
N ALA A 251 -0.69 -36.59 17.63
CA ALA A 251 -1.10 -36.13 16.30
C ALA A 251 -2.37 -35.27 16.34
N ARG A 252 -3.31 -35.60 17.25
CA ARG A 252 -4.50 -34.78 17.49
C ARG A 252 -4.12 -33.41 18.05
N ARG A 253 -3.24 -33.36 19.06
CA ARG A 253 -2.74 -32.11 19.63
C ARG A 253 -2.01 -31.24 18.59
N GLU A 254 -1.24 -31.86 17.70
CA GLU A 254 -0.55 -31.16 16.61
C GLU A 254 -1.55 -30.52 15.62
N LYS A 255 -2.62 -31.24 15.24
CA LYS A 255 -3.70 -30.71 14.41
C LYS A 255 -4.46 -29.57 15.07
N GLU A 256 -4.76 -29.68 16.37
CA GLU A 256 -5.39 -28.63 17.17
C GLU A 256 -4.49 -27.37 17.25
N SER A 257 -3.20 -27.54 17.54
CA SER A 257 -2.21 -26.47 17.58
C SER A 257 -2.07 -25.78 16.21
N SER A 258 -2.01 -26.56 15.12
CA SER A 258 -1.93 -26.04 13.75
C SER A 258 -3.15 -25.20 13.39
N LEU A 259 -4.36 -25.66 13.75
CA LEU A 259 -5.59 -24.91 13.52
C LEU A 259 -5.57 -23.57 14.27
N GLN A 260 -5.13 -23.57 15.54
CA GLN A 260 -5.00 -22.33 16.33
C GLN A 260 -3.96 -21.38 15.71
N MET A 261 -2.80 -21.90 15.34
CA MET A 261 -1.72 -21.12 14.73
C MET A 261 -2.16 -20.49 13.40
N PHE A 262 -2.71 -21.29 12.48
CA PHE A 262 -3.23 -20.77 11.21
C PHE A 262 -4.39 -19.79 11.43
N GLY A 263 -5.23 -20.01 12.43
CA GLY A 263 -6.29 -19.06 12.79
C GLY A 263 -5.75 -17.69 13.18
N GLN A 264 -4.71 -17.64 14.02
CA GLN A 264 -4.07 -16.38 14.42
C GLN A 264 -3.38 -15.69 13.24
N LEU A 265 -2.61 -16.43 12.43
CA LEU A 265 -1.93 -15.91 11.25
C LEU A 265 -2.92 -15.41 10.20
N GLY A 266 -3.94 -16.20 9.87
CA GLY A 266 -4.99 -15.84 8.92
C GLY A 266 -5.74 -14.59 9.37
N ARG A 267 -6.04 -14.46 10.66
CA ARG A 267 -6.67 -13.25 11.21
C ARG A 267 -5.81 -12.01 11.04
N PHE A 268 -4.53 -12.08 11.39
CA PHE A 268 -3.60 -10.97 11.22
C PHE A 268 -3.53 -10.52 9.76
N HIS A 269 -3.31 -11.46 8.84
CA HIS A 269 -3.21 -11.18 7.42
C HIS A 269 -4.52 -10.58 6.87
N ASN A 270 -5.68 -11.11 7.24
CA ASN A 270 -6.97 -10.54 6.84
C ASN A 270 -7.16 -9.08 7.31
N ILE A 271 -6.80 -8.76 8.55
CA ILE A 271 -6.87 -7.38 9.06
C ILE A 271 -5.98 -6.48 8.20
N MET A 272 -4.72 -6.86 8.03
CA MET A 272 -3.75 -6.07 7.29
C MET A 272 -4.15 -5.90 5.82
N SER A 273 -4.68 -6.94 5.17
CA SER A 273 -5.18 -6.85 3.80
C SER A 273 -6.35 -5.88 3.65
N ASN A 274 -7.31 -5.89 4.59
CA ASN A 274 -8.42 -4.93 4.58
C ASN A 274 -7.91 -3.49 4.73
N GLU A 275 -7.01 -3.24 5.67
CA GLU A 275 -6.43 -1.91 5.88
C GLU A 275 -5.63 -1.43 4.66
N THR A 276 -4.87 -2.33 4.03
CA THR A 276 -4.04 -2.02 2.85
C THR A 276 -4.90 -1.71 1.63
N ILE A 277 -5.90 -2.55 1.31
CA ILE A 277 -6.82 -2.31 0.19
C ILE A 277 -7.70 -1.08 0.45
N GLY A 278 -8.16 -0.87 1.69
CA GLY A 278 -8.88 0.33 2.08
C GLY A 278 -8.04 1.61 1.90
N THR A 279 -6.73 1.52 2.16
CA THR A 279 -5.78 2.61 1.91
C THR A 279 -5.66 2.95 0.44
N LEU A 280 -5.48 1.95 -0.41
CA LEU A 280 -5.50 2.15 -1.87
C LEU A 280 -6.83 2.75 -2.35
N ALA A 281 -7.95 2.32 -1.78
CA ALA A 281 -9.27 2.83 -2.15
C ALA A 281 -9.44 4.33 -1.88
N PHE A 282 -8.99 4.84 -0.73
CA PHE A 282 -9.07 6.29 -0.50
C PHE A 282 -7.99 7.07 -1.24
N LEU A 283 -6.78 6.54 -1.41
CA LEU A 283 -5.72 7.24 -2.16
C LEU A 283 -6.15 7.48 -3.62
N THR A 284 -6.71 6.45 -4.26
CA THR A 284 -7.18 6.50 -5.65
C THR A 284 -8.36 7.45 -5.88
N SER A 285 -9.04 7.89 -4.81
CA SER A 285 -10.17 8.84 -4.94
C SER A 285 -9.74 10.20 -5.47
N GLU A 286 -8.51 10.65 -5.15
CA GLU A 286 -7.99 11.95 -5.58
C GLU A 286 -6.63 11.87 -6.27
N ILE A 287 -5.80 10.87 -5.95
CA ILE A 287 -4.53 10.63 -6.64
C ILE A 287 -4.80 9.60 -7.74
N LYS A 288 -5.14 10.06 -8.94
CA LYS A 288 -5.43 9.17 -10.08
C LYS A 288 -4.22 8.99 -11.01
N GLY A 289 -3.54 10.10 -11.33
CA GLY A 289 -2.49 10.16 -12.36
C GLY A 289 -1.39 9.10 -12.22
N LEU A 290 -0.89 8.89 -10.99
CA LEU A 290 0.11 7.86 -10.72
C LEU A 290 -0.38 6.43 -11.03
N PHE A 291 -1.59 6.08 -10.59
CA PHE A 291 -2.11 4.71 -10.72
C PHE A 291 -2.51 4.35 -12.16
N VAL A 292 -2.79 5.34 -13.00
CA VAL A 292 -3.11 5.12 -14.42
C VAL A 292 -1.87 5.24 -15.32
N HIS A 293 -0.74 5.70 -14.77
CA HIS A 293 0.52 5.72 -15.50
C HIS A 293 0.95 4.28 -15.84
N PRO A 294 1.38 3.98 -17.09
CA PRO A 294 1.69 2.62 -17.55
C PRO A 294 2.61 1.82 -16.60
N PHE A 295 3.54 2.53 -15.97
CA PHE A 295 4.48 2.01 -14.98
C PHE A 295 3.81 1.32 -13.78
N LEU A 296 2.72 1.90 -13.24
CA LEU A 296 2.01 1.37 -12.07
C LEU A 296 0.70 0.68 -12.45
N ALA A 297 0.07 1.08 -13.55
CA ALA A 297 -1.25 0.61 -13.97
C ALA A 297 -1.32 -0.91 -14.08
N GLU A 298 -0.38 -1.56 -14.79
CA GLU A 298 -0.38 -3.01 -14.92
C GLU A 298 -0.28 -3.73 -13.57
N ARG A 299 0.52 -3.20 -12.64
CA ARG A 299 0.72 -3.83 -11.33
C ARG A 299 -0.53 -3.77 -10.48
N ILE A 300 -1.15 -2.59 -10.39
CA ILE A 300 -2.39 -2.45 -9.63
C ILE A 300 -3.50 -3.28 -10.29
N ILE A 301 -3.58 -3.31 -11.63
CA ILE A 301 -4.55 -4.11 -12.38
C ILE A 301 -4.38 -5.60 -12.08
N SER A 302 -3.18 -6.15 -12.25
CA SER A 302 -2.92 -7.57 -12.00
C SER A 302 -3.23 -7.96 -10.56
N MET A 303 -2.87 -7.11 -9.59
CA MET A 303 -3.22 -7.31 -8.18
C MET A 303 -4.75 -7.32 -7.98
N LEU A 304 -5.46 -6.31 -8.47
CA LEU A 304 -6.91 -6.19 -8.29
C LEU A 304 -7.67 -7.33 -8.99
N ASN A 305 -7.30 -7.67 -10.24
CA ASN A 305 -7.90 -8.78 -10.99
C ASN A 305 -7.68 -10.10 -10.26
N TYR A 306 -6.45 -10.37 -9.80
CA TYR A 306 -6.08 -11.58 -9.07
C TYR A 306 -6.96 -11.78 -7.84
N PHE A 307 -7.10 -10.73 -7.04
CA PHE A 307 -7.91 -10.79 -5.82
C PHE A 307 -9.40 -10.89 -6.11
N LEU A 308 -9.90 -10.12 -7.08
CA LEU A 308 -11.30 -10.19 -7.46
C LEU A 308 -11.66 -11.59 -7.94
N GLN A 309 -10.80 -12.25 -8.72
CA GLN A 309 -11.00 -13.63 -9.18
C GLN A 309 -11.17 -14.63 -8.02
N HIS A 310 -10.45 -14.43 -6.91
CA HIS A 310 -10.58 -15.26 -5.71
C HIS A 310 -11.86 -14.98 -4.91
N LEU A 311 -12.38 -13.74 -4.97
CA LEU A 311 -13.50 -13.30 -4.15
C LEU A 311 -14.88 -13.45 -4.83
N VAL A 312 -14.96 -13.32 -6.16
CA VAL A 312 -16.26 -13.32 -6.89
C VAL A 312 -16.54 -14.61 -7.68
N GLY A 313 -15.53 -15.48 -7.81
CA GLY A 313 -15.57 -16.68 -8.62
C GLY A 313 -15.71 -18.00 -7.82
N PRO A 314 -15.54 -19.16 -8.49
CA PRO A 314 -15.60 -20.47 -7.85
C PRO A 314 -14.52 -20.66 -6.77
N LYS A 315 -13.39 -19.95 -6.90
CA LYS A 315 -12.28 -19.96 -5.94
C LYS A 315 -12.71 -19.48 -4.54
N MET A 316 -13.72 -18.61 -4.43
CA MET A 316 -14.28 -18.17 -3.14
C MET A 316 -14.80 -19.34 -2.30
N GLY A 317 -15.21 -20.43 -2.95
CA GLY A 317 -15.60 -21.67 -2.27
C GLY A 317 -14.50 -22.20 -1.35
N ALA A 318 -13.22 -22.12 -1.76
CA ALA A 318 -12.09 -22.59 -0.95
C ALA A 318 -11.85 -21.75 0.31
N LEU A 319 -12.30 -20.49 0.31
CA LEU A 319 -12.11 -19.52 1.40
C LEU A 319 -13.26 -19.53 2.41
N LYS A 320 -14.30 -20.32 2.15
CA LYS A 320 -15.49 -20.39 2.99
C LYS A 320 -15.25 -21.22 4.26
N VAL A 321 -14.62 -20.60 5.26
CA VAL A 321 -14.53 -21.09 6.65
C VAL A 321 -15.88 -20.94 7.37
N LYS A 322 -16.04 -21.60 8.53
CA LYS A 322 -17.31 -21.63 9.28
C LYS A 322 -17.79 -20.26 9.74
N ASP A 323 -16.89 -19.48 10.33
CA ASP A 323 -17.15 -18.15 10.86
C ASP A 323 -16.11 -17.18 10.29
N PHE A 324 -16.57 -16.22 9.48
CA PHE A 324 -15.69 -15.20 8.91
C PHE A 324 -15.21 -14.20 9.96
N SER A 325 -16.01 -13.95 11.00
CA SER A 325 -15.68 -12.96 12.04
C SER A 325 -14.54 -13.42 12.94
N GLU A 326 -14.43 -14.73 13.21
CA GLU A 326 -13.34 -15.34 13.97
C GLU A 326 -11.96 -14.98 13.39
N PHE A 327 -11.88 -14.88 12.05
CA PHE A 327 -10.64 -14.62 11.32
C PHE A 327 -10.59 -13.21 10.70
N ASP A 328 -11.48 -12.30 11.11
CA ASP A 328 -11.61 -10.94 10.52
C ASP A 328 -11.68 -10.93 8.98
N PHE A 329 -12.15 -12.01 8.36
CA PHE A 329 -12.26 -12.12 6.91
C PHE A 329 -13.52 -11.37 6.43
N LYS A 330 -13.33 -10.25 5.75
CA LYS A 330 -14.43 -9.36 5.30
C LYS A 330 -14.52 -9.32 3.77
N PRO A 331 -14.85 -10.43 3.08
CA PRO A 331 -14.82 -10.51 1.62
C PRO A 331 -15.76 -9.50 0.95
N GLN A 332 -16.88 -9.18 1.59
CA GLN A 332 -17.84 -8.18 1.06
C GLN A 332 -17.24 -6.77 1.04
N GLN A 333 -16.43 -6.43 2.04
CA GLN A 333 -15.73 -5.15 2.12
C GLN A 333 -14.59 -5.11 1.09
N LEU A 334 -13.77 -6.16 1.02
CA LEU A 334 -12.70 -6.28 0.02
C LEU A 334 -13.21 -6.14 -1.41
N VAL A 335 -14.30 -6.85 -1.78
CA VAL A 335 -14.91 -6.69 -3.11
C VAL A 335 -15.37 -5.27 -3.34
N SER A 336 -15.99 -4.64 -2.33
CA SER A 336 -16.42 -3.24 -2.41
C SER A 336 -15.25 -2.30 -2.69
N ASP A 337 -14.17 -2.42 -1.92
CA ASP A 337 -13.03 -1.51 -2.02
C ASP A 337 -12.27 -1.71 -3.33
N ILE A 338 -12.09 -2.96 -3.78
CA ILE A 338 -11.54 -3.26 -5.10
C ILE A 338 -12.38 -2.62 -6.21
N CYS A 339 -13.71 -2.76 -6.14
CA CYS A 339 -14.61 -2.15 -7.14
C CYS A 339 -14.54 -0.61 -7.09
N THR A 340 -14.45 -0.02 -5.90
CA THR A 340 -14.26 1.43 -5.73
C THR A 340 -12.97 1.90 -6.41
N ILE A 341 -11.86 1.17 -6.27
CA ILE A 341 -10.59 1.49 -6.95
C ILE A 341 -10.77 1.47 -8.47
N TYR A 342 -11.39 0.42 -9.03
CA TYR A 342 -11.69 0.37 -10.47
C TYR A 342 -12.56 1.54 -10.93
N LEU A 343 -13.55 1.94 -10.13
CA LEU A 343 -14.42 3.08 -10.45
C LEU A 343 -13.67 4.41 -10.41
N HIS A 344 -12.75 4.60 -9.47
CA HIS A 344 -11.93 5.81 -9.42
C HIS A 344 -11.02 5.97 -10.64
N LEU A 345 -10.43 4.86 -11.10
CA LEU A 345 -9.44 4.84 -12.18
C LEU A 345 -10.05 4.60 -13.58
N GLY A 346 -11.29 4.11 -13.63
CA GLY A 346 -11.98 3.68 -14.85
C GLY A 346 -12.43 4.80 -15.80
N ASP A 347 -12.30 6.06 -15.40
CA ASP A 347 -12.49 7.20 -16.29
C ASP A 347 -11.41 7.21 -17.39
N GLU A 348 -10.19 6.81 -17.05
CA GLU A 348 -9.02 6.84 -17.94
C GLU A 348 -9.06 5.69 -18.95
N ALA A 349 -9.13 6.03 -20.24
CA ALA A 349 -9.25 5.04 -21.32
C ALA A 349 -8.06 4.07 -21.37
N ASN A 350 -6.84 4.57 -21.14
CA ASN A 350 -5.62 3.76 -21.11
C ASN A 350 -5.63 2.73 -19.97
N PHE A 351 -6.17 3.11 -18.80
CA PHE A 351 -6.33 2.18 -17.70
C PHE A 351 -7.32 1.07 -18.08
N CYS A 352 -8.49 1.43 -18.62
CA CYS A 352 -9.48 0.45 -19.09
C CYS A 352 -8.94 -0.49 -20.17
N ALA A 353 -8.13 0.01 -21.12
CA ALA A 353 -7.53 -0.81 -22.17
C ALA A 353 -6.41 -1.73 -21.64
N THR A 354 -5.80 -1.40 -20.51
CA THR A 354 -4.77 -2.23 -19.87
C THR A 354 -5.39 -3.36 -19.04
N VAL A 355 -6.60 -3.19 -18.50
CA VAL A 355 -7.25 -4.21 -17.64
C VAL A 355 -7.32 -5.61 -18.27
N PRO A 356 -7.71 -5.77 -19.55
CA PRO A 356 -7.80 -7.07 -20.20
C PRO A 356 -6.45 -7.73 -20.49
N LYS A 357 -5.35 -6.96 -20.52
CA LYS A 357 -4.01 -7.46 -20.83
C LYS A 357 -3.47 -8.42 -19.77
N ASP A 358 -4.02 -8.38 -18.56
CA ASP A 358 -3.71 -9.33 -17.49
C ASP A 358 -4.33 -10.72 -17.76
N GLY A 359 -3.75 -11.46 -18.69
CA GLY A 359 -4.21 -12.80 -19.09
C GLY A 359 -4.18 -13.86 -17.97
N ARG A 360 -3.52 -13.58 -16.84
CA ARG A 360 -3.48 -14.50 -15.68
C ARG A 360 -4.78 -14.51 -14.90
N SER A 361 -5.40 -13.35 -14.69
CA SER A 361 -6.52 -13.21 -13.76
C SER A 361 -7.78 -12.64 -14.40
N TYR A 362 -7.64 -11.77 -15.40
CA TYR A 362 -8.78 -11.24 -16.14
C TYR A 362 -9.50 -12.34 -16.93
N SER A 363 -10.82 -12.22 -17.02
CA SER A 363 -11.63 -12.98 -17.97
C SER A 363 -12.91 -12.19 -18.30
N PRO A 364 -13.54 -12.40 -19.46
CA PRO A 364 -14.77 -11.70 -19.82
C PRO A 364 -15.92 -11.89 -18.80
N ILE A 365 -15.88 -12.99 -18.04
CA ILE A 365 -16.88 -13.29 -17.02
C ILE A 365 -16.59 -12.64 -15.66
N LEU A 366 -15.33 -12.27 -15.36
CA LEU A 366 -14.90 -11.79 -14.04
C LEU A 366 -15.78 -10.64 -13.55
N PHE A 367 -15.92 -9.59 -14.34
CA PHE A 367 -16.70 -8.42 -13.94
C PHE A 367 -18.21 -8.66 -13.95
N SER A 368 -18.71 -9.54 -14.83
CA SER A 368 -20.12 -9.96 -14.79
C SER A 368 -20.45 -10.69 -13.48
N GLN A 369 -19.51 -11.50 -12.96
CA GLN A 369 -19.62 -12.13 -11.65
C GLN A 369 -19.53 -11.10 -10.53
N THR A 370 -18.62 -10.13 -10.63
CA THR A 370 -18.51 -9.02 -9.68
C THR A 370 -19.83 -8.26 -9.53
N VAL A 371 -20.48 -7.88 -10.64
CA VAL A 371 -21.80 -7.20 -10.61
C VAL A 371 -22.86 -8.06 -9.88
N ARG A 372 -22.87 -9.38 -10.10
CA ARG A 372 -23.78 -10.30 -9.39
C ARG A 372 -23.48 -10.34 -7.90
N VAL A 373 -22.20 -10.36 -7.52
CA VAL A 373 -21.78 -10.33 -6.11
C VAL A 373 -22.17 -9.01 -5.47
N LEU A 374 -21.91 -7.86 -6.10
CA LEU A 374 -22.31 -6.53 -5.59
C LEU A 374 -23.81 -6.45 -5.31
N LYS A 375 -24.66 -7.00 -6.19
CA LYS A 375 -26.11 -7.14 -5.96
C LYS A 375 -26.41 -8.02 -4.75
N ARG A 376 -25.74 -9.17 -4.63
CA ARG A 376 -25.95 -10.14 -3.53
C ARG A 376 -25.55 -9.58 -2.16
N ILE A 377 -24.50 -8.75 -2.11
CA ILE A 377 -24.05 -8.09 -0.88
C ILE A 377 -24.73 -6.73 -0.65
N ASN A 378 -25.80 -6.44 -1.41
CA ASN A 378 -26.66 -5.27 -1.26
C ASN A 378 -25.92 -3.93 -1.27
N LYS A 379 -24.96 -3.76 -2.21
CA LYS A 379 -24.28 -2.47 -2.41
C LYS A 379 -25.21 -1.43 -3.06
N PRO A 380 -24.93 -0.13 -2.91
CA PRO A 380 -25.73 0.94 -3.50
C PRO A 380 -25.94 0.75 -5.01
N GLY A 381 -27.16 1.06 -5.48
CA GLY A 381 -27.57 0.81 -6.87
C GLY A 381 -26.75 1.59 -7.90
N ASP A 382 -26.34 2.81 -7.55
CA ASP A 382 -25.43 3.65 -8.32
C ASP A 382 -24.07 2.98 -8.53
N MET A 383 -23.47 2.41 -7.47
CA MET A 383 -22.21 1.66 -7.58
C MET A 383 -22.35 0.46 -8.52
N ILE A 384 -23.45 -0.29 -8.40
CA ILE A 384 -23.71 -1.48 -9.24
C ILE A 384 -23.85 -1.08 -10.71
N VAL A 385 -24.57 0.01 -11.00
CA VAL A 385 -24.75 0.51 -12.37
C VAL A 385 -23.43 1.02 -12.93
N SER A 386 -22.71 1.86 -12.19
CA SER A 386 -21.41 2.41 -12.63
C SER A 386 -20.39 1.31 -12.91
N PHE A 387 -20.33 0.27 -12.06
CA PHE A 387 -19.41 -0.84 -12.30
C PHE A 387 -19.84 -1.69 -13.50
N GLY A 388 -21.15 -1.86 -13.73
CA GLY A 388 -21.66 -2.50 -14.94
C GLY A 388 -21.24 -1.76 -16.22
N LEU A 389 -21.39 -0.44 -16.25
CA LEU A 389 -20.97 0.40 -17.37
C LEU A 389 -19.46 0.32 -17.61
N LEU A 390 -18.66 0.34 -16.54
CA LEU A 390 -17.22 0.17 -16.63
C LEU A 390 -16.85 -1.21 -17.20
N ALA A 391 -17.55 -2.26 -16.75
CA ALA A 391 -17.33 -3.61 -17.24
C ALA A 391 -17.63 -3.73 -18.74
N ASP A 392 -18.72 -3.11 -19.21
CA ASP A 392 -19.07 -3.09 -20.63
C ASP A 392 -18.02 -2.30 -21.45
N LYS A 393 -17.57 -1.14 -20.96
CA LYS A 393 -16.47 -0.36 -21.57
C LYS A 393 -15.20 -1.19 -21.73
N ILE A 394 -14.75 -1.85 -20.66
CA ILE A 394 -13.54 -2.67 -20.65
C ILE A 394 -13.68 -3.87 -21.59
N LYS A 395 -14.86 -4.51 -21.62
CA LYS A 395 -15.13 -5.60 -22.54
C LYS A 395 -15.04 -5.15 -24.00
N SER A 396 -15.64 -4.02 -24.36
CA SER A 396 -15.55 -3.50 -25.73
C SER A 396 -14.11 -3.17 -26.15
N LEU A 397 -13.29 -2.65 -25.23
CA LEU A 397 -11.87 -2.42 -25.49
C LEU A 397 -11.09 -3.73 -25.63
N ALA A 398 -11.40 -4.75 -24.82
CA ALA A 398 -10.82 -6.08 -24.94
C ALA A 398 -11.12 -6.71 -26.30
N ASP A 399 -12.38 -6.64 -26.75
CA ASP A 399 -12.82 -7.20 -28.04
C ASP A 399 -12.11 -6.49 -29.21
N LEU A 400 -11.90 -5.16 -29.12
CA LEU A 400 -11.14 -4.40 -30.12
C LEU A 400 -9.66 -4.79 -30.13
N GLN A 401 -9.04 -4.88 -28.94
CA GLN A 401 -7.62 -5.22 -28.82
C GLN A 401 -7.34 -6.63 -29.29
N GLN A 402 -8.22 -7.60 -29.01
CA GLN A 402 -8.06 -8.97 -29.51
C GLN A 402 -8.06 -9.01 -31.03
N GLN A 403 -8.93 -8.22 -31.70
CA GLN A 403 -8.93 -8.10 -33.16
C GLN A 403 -7.61 -7.49 -33.68
N GLU A 404 -7.03 -6.54 -32.95
CA GLU A 404 -5.73 -5.95 -33.29
C GLU A 404 -4.58 -6.93 -33.06
N GLU A 405 -4.53 -7.66 -31.94
CA GLU A 405 -3.49 -8.66 -31.65
C GLU A 405 -3.52 -9.83 -32.65
N GLU A 406 -4.70 -10.30 -33.05
CA GLU A 406 -4.85 -11.29 -34.13
C GLU A 406 -4.27 -10.76 -35.45
N THR A 407 -4.27 -9.45 -35.67
CA THR A 407 -3.68 -8.80 -36.85
C THR A 407 -2.16 -8.75 -36.79
N TYR A 408 -1.56 -8.76 -35.60
CA TYR A 408 -0.11 -8.59 -35.36
C TYR A 408 0.59 -9.86 -34.86
N SER A 409 -0.11 -11.00 -34.85
CA SER A 409 0.40 -12.28 -34.36
C SER A 409 1.65 -12.81 -35.07
N ASP A 410 1.99 -12.26 -36.23
CA ASP A 410 3.17 -12.57 -37.03
C ASP A 410 4.26 -11.48 -36.95
N ALA A 411 4.25 -10.69 -35.88
CA ALA A 411 5.33 -9.78 -35.56
C ALA A 411 6.68 -10.53 -35.46
N PRO A 412 7.75 -10.00 -36.06
CA PRO A 412 9.11 -10.54 -35.87
C PRO A 412 9.49 -10.61 -34.39
N ASP A 413 10.15 -11.69 -33.97
CA ASP A 413 10.58 -11.91 -32.58
C ASP A 413 11.43 -10.75 -32.03
N GLU A 414 12.21 -10.11 -32.90
CA GLU A 414 13.05 -8.94 -32.58
C GLU A 414 12.26 -7.68 -32.16
N PHE A 415 10.95 -7.62 -32.45
CA PHE A 415 10.08 -6.54 -32.02
C PHE A 415 9.37 -6.84 -30.69
N LEU A 416 9.51 -8.05 -30.18
CA LEU A 416 8.86 -8.50 -28.95
C LEU A 416 9.78 -8.26 -27.74
N ASP A 417 9.18 -7.82 -26.64
CA ASP A 417 9.86 -7.70 -25.36
C ASP A 417 10.27 -9.11 -24.88
N PRO A 418 11.54 -9.35 -24.54
CA PRO A 418 12.04 -10.68 -24.19
C PRO A 418 11.53 -11.21 -22.84
N ILE A 419 10.93 -10.37 -21.98
CA ILE A 419 10.33 -10.75 -20.70
C ILE A 419 8.82 -10.94 -20.86
N MET A 420 8.15 -9.99 -21.52
CA MET A 420 6.70 -9.96 -21.64
C MET A 420 6.19 -10.70 -22.88
N SER A 421 7.04 -10.95 -23.88
CA SER A 421 6.69 -11.55 -25.18
C SER A 421 5.59 -10.79 -25.92
N THR A 422 5.53 -9.47 -25.74
CA THR A 422 4.58 -8.55 -26.39
C THR A 422 5.33 -7.53 -27.22
N LEU A 423 4.70 -6.96 -28.25
CA LEU A 423 5.31 -5.91 -29.07
C LEU A 423 5.80 -4.74 -28.21
N MET A 424 7.07 -4.36 -28.35
CA MET A 424 7.65 -3.20 -27.65
C MET A 424 7.08 -1.90 -28.21
N LEU A 425 6.66 -0.99 -27.33
CA LEU A 425 6.15 0.33 -27.69
C LEU A 425 7.23 1.40 -27.56
N ASP A 426 8.09 1.26 -26.56
CA ASP A 426 9.23 2.13 -26.33
C ASP A 426 10.49 1.30 -26.04
N PRO A 427 11.13 0.73 -27.08
CA PRO A 427 12.28 -0.14 -26.91
C PRO A 427 13.49 0.63 -26.37
N VAL A 428 14.10 0.09 -25.32
CA VAL A 428 15.28 0.64 -24.65
C VAL A 428 16.38 -0.41 -24.48
N LEU A 429 17.62 0.00 -24.66
CA LEU A 429 18.80 -0.86 -24.60
C LEU A 429 19.41 -0.85 -23.19
N LEU A 430 19.58 -2.04 -22.63
CA LEU A 430 20.29 -2.25 -21.37
C LEU A 430 21.81 -2.22 -21.62
N PRO A 431 22.59 -1.42 -20.88
CA PRO A 431 24.00 -1.21 -21.18
C PRO A 431 24.87 -2.44 -20.92
N SER A 432 24.49 -3.28 -19.96
CA SER A 432 25.26 -4.42 -19.47
C SER A 432 24.98 -5.71 -20.23
N SER A 433 23.71 -6.07 -20.42
CA SER A 433 23.31 -7.26 -21.18
C SER A 433 23.25 -7.02 -22.69
N HIS A 434 23.20 -5.75 -23.13
CA HIS A 434 22.93 -5.36 -24.52
C HIS A 434 21.59 -5.90 -25.06
N VAL A 435 20.67 -6.26 -24.17
CA VAL A 435 19.32 -6.70 -24.52
C VAL A 435 18.43 -5.47 -24.64
N THR A 436 17.55 -5.45 -25.64
CA THR A 436 16.49 -4.43 -25.76
C THR A 436 15.22 -4.95 -25.11
N VAL A 437 14.59 -4.12 -24.29
CA VAL A 437 13.34 -4.38 -23.56
C VAL A 437 12.43 -3.17 -23.69
N ASP A 438 11.14 -3.30 -23.39
CA ASP A 438 10.27 -2.13 -23.30
C ASP A 438 10.62 -1.29 -22.04
N ARG A 439 10.60 0.04 -22.17
CA ARG A 439 10.89 0.97 -21.07
C ARG A 439 10.06 0.67 -19.83
N THR A 440 8.78 0.35 -20.00
CA THR A 440 7.88 0.09 -18.88
C THR A 440 8.22 -1.20 -18.15
N THR A 441 8.68 -2.22 -18.88
CA THR A 441 9.15 -3.50 -18.34
C THR A 441 10.37 -3.32 -17.44
N ILE A 442 11.42 -2.65 -17.93
CA ILE A 442 12.66 -2.49 -17.15
C ILE A 442 12.49 -1.54 -15.98
N ALA A 443 11.77 -0.45 -16.17
CA ALA A 443 11.56 0.51 -15.09
C ALA A 443 10.84 -0.19 -13.91
N ARG A 444 9.87 -1.06 -14.20
CA ARG A 444 9.17 -1.87 -13.19
C ARG A 444 10.13 -2.77 -12.41
N HIS A 445 11.04 -3.44 -13.12
CA HIS A 445 12.07 -4.26 -12.49
C HIS A 445 12.92 -3.43 -11.52
N LEU A 446 13.38 -2.25 -11.96
CA LEU A 446 14.23 -1.34 -11.17
C LEU A 446 13.57 -0.75 -9.91
N LEU A 447 12.24 -0.72 -9.83
CA LEU A 447 11.54 -0.39 -8.56
C LEU A 447 11.66 -1.48 -7.50
N SER A 448 11.87 -2.72 -7.92
CA SER A 448 11.92 -3.88 -7.04
C SER A 448 13.37 -4.29 -6.78
N ASP A 449 14.19 -4.28 -7.83
CA ASP A 449 15.60 -4.68 -7.79
C ASP A 449 16.42 -3.82 -8.76
N GLN A 450 17.44 -3.12 -8.25
CA GLN A 450 18.30 -2.21 -9.02
C GLN A 450 19.39 -2.96 -9.80
N THR A 451 18.98 -3.96 -10.57
CA THR A 451 19.86 -4.82 -11.36
C THR A 451 19.34 -5.00 -12.78
N ASP A 452 20.20 -5.43 -13.69
CA ASP A 452 19.80 -5.90 -15.01
C ASP A 452 19.18 -7.31 -14.87
N PRO A 453 17.95 -7.54 -15.35
CA PRO A 453 17.23 -8.80 -15.14
C PRO A 453 17.89 -10.02 -15.81
N PHE A 454 18.79 -9.83 -16.78
CA PHE A 454 19.40 -10.92 -17.55
C PHE A 454 20.75 -11.38 -16.98
N ASN A 455 21.52 -10.47 -16.36
CA ASN A 455 22.87 -10.77 -15.87
C ASN A 455 23.11 -10.35 -14.40
N ARG A 456 22.11 -9.71 -13.76
CA ARG A 456 22.12 -9.22 -12.37
C ARG A 456 23.19 -8.16 -12.05
N SER A 457 23.77 -7.49 -13.05
CA SER A 457 24.67 -6.36 -12.80
C SER A 457 23.89 -5.13 -12.30
N PRO A 458 24.46 -4.28 -11.44
CA PRO A 458 23.79 -3.05 -10.98
C PRO A 458 23.35 -2.17 -12.16
N LEU A 459 22.10 -1.70 -12.13
CA LEU A 459 21.50 -0.90 -13.20
C LEU A 459 20.58 0.18 -12.62
N THR A 460 20.62 1.37 -13.20
CA THR A 460 19.75 2.50 -12.86
C THR A 460 19.08 3.06 -14.11
N MET A 461 17.95 3.75 -13.94
CA MET A 461 17.11 4.20 -15.06
C MET A 461 17.84 5.17 -16.00
N ASP A 462 18.73 6.01 -15.46
CA ASP A 462 19.53 6.98 -16.20
C ASP A 462 20.60 6.36 -17.12
N GLN A 463 20.97 5.10 -16.88
CA GLN A 463 21.94 4.37 -17.71
C GLN A 463 21.32 3.76 -18.96
N ILE A 464 19.99 3.67 -18.99
CA ILE A 464 19.22 3.04 -20.06
C ILE A 464 19.12 3.98 -21.25
N ARG A 465 19.38 3.47 -22.46
CA ARG A 465 19.39 4.28 -23.68
C ARG A 465 18.20 3.93 -24.57
N PRO A 466 17.46 4.91 -25.12
CA PRO A 466 16.44 4.63 -26.13
C PRO A 466 17.03 3.89 -27.34
N ASN A 467 16.35 2.84 -27.81
CA ASN A 467 16.69 2.17 -29.05
C ASN A 467 15.82 2.74 -30.19
N GLU A 468 16.16 3.96 -30.62
CA GLU A 468 15.40 4.70 -31.64
C GLU A 468 15.33 3.97 -32.98
N GLU A 469 16.39 3.22 -33.35
CA GLU A 469 16.42 2.45 -34.59
C GLU A 469 15.34 1.36 -34.59
N LEU A 470 15.30 0.54 -33.54
CA LEU A 470 14.28 -0.51 -33.41
C LEU A 470 12.88 0.10 -33.31
N LYS A 471 12.73 1.23 -32.60
CA LYS A 471 11.46 1.95 -32.51
C LYS A 471 10.95 2.37 -33.89
N GLN A 472 11.81 2.88 -34.77
CA GLN A 472 11.43 3.24 -36.14
C GLN A 472 11.07 2.01 -36.97
N GLN A 473 11.79 0.90 -36.83
CA GLN A 473 11.47 -0.35 -37.51
C GLN A 473 10.09 -0.90 -37.10
N ILE A 474 9.78 -0.90 -35.80
CA ILE A 474 8.47 -1.31 -35.27
C ILE A 474 7.36 -0.40 -35.81
N LEU A 475 7.56 0.92 -35.78
CA LEU A 475 6.59 1.89 -36.28
C LEU A 475 6.34 1.74 -37.79
N GLN A 476 7.39 1.49 -38.57
CA GLN A 476 7.27 1.26 -40.01
C GLN A 476 6.50 -0.03 -40.29
N TRP A 477 6.84 -1.12 -39.60
CA TRP A 477 6.13 -2.40 -39.72
C TRP A 477 4.64 -2.27 -39.38
N LEU A 478 4.31 -1.56 -38.30
CA LEU A 478 2.92 -1.26 -37.91
C LEU A 478 2.18 -0.45 -38.99
N ALA A 479 2.86 0.52 -39.61
CA ALA A 479 2.28 1.35 -40.66
C ALA A 479 2.00 0.54 -41.95
N GLU A 480 2.92 -0.32 -42.36
CA GLU A 480 2.77 -1.22 -43.51
C GLU A 480 1.58 -2.15 -43.32
N ARG A 481 1.46 -2.79 -42.15
CA ARG A 481 0.31 -3.65 -41.82
C ARG A 481 -1.02 -2.92 -41.79
N LYS A 482 -1.04 -1.69 -41.28
CA LYS A 482 -2.25 -0.86 -41.28
C LYS A 482 -2.69 -0.49 -42.70
N GLN A 483 -1.75 -0.26 -43.62
CA GLN A 483 -2.06 0.00 -45.03
C GLN A 483 -2.54 -1.24 -45.77
N GLU A 484 -1.93 -2.40 -45.55
CA GLU A 484 -2.39 -3.68 -46.11
C GLU A 484 -3.83 -3.99 -45.72
N ARG A 485 -4.20 -3.70 -44.46
CA ARG A 485 -5.57 -3.85 -43.96
C ARG A 485 -6.57 -2.90 -44.62
N LEU A 486 -6.19 -1.64 -44.85
CA LEU A 486 -7.03 -0.67 -45.57
C LEU A 486 -7.23 -1.06 -47.05
N HIS A 487 -6.23 -1.73 -47.65
CA HIS A 487 -6.31 -2.23 -49.02
C HIS A 487 -7.09 -3.55 -49.15
N MET A 488 -7.10 -4.40 -48.12
CA MET A 488 -7.81 -5.70 -48.14
C MET A 488 -9.31 -5.61 -47.76
N GLY A 489 -9.78 -4.48 -47.18
CA GLY A 489 -11.18 -4.29 -46.78
C GLY A 489 -11.61 -5.22 -45.62
N PRO A 490 -12.76 -4.96 -44.95
CA PRO A 490 -13.22 -5.86 -43.90
C PRO A 490 -13.66 -7.18 -44.53
N SER A 491 -12.88 -8.23 -44.32
CA SER A 491 -13.27 -9.61 -44.60
C SER A 491 -14.55 -9.90 -43.81
N GLY A 492 -15.68 -10.07 -44.52
CA GLY A 492 -16.99 -10.34 -43.94
C GLY A 492 -17.18 -11.76 -43.42
#